data_AF-A0A933NNZ2-F1
#
_entry.id   AF-A0A933NNZ2-F1
#
_cell.length_a   1.000
_cell.length_b   1.000
_cell.length_c   1.000
_cell.angle_alpha   90.00
_cell.angle_beta   90.00
_cell.angle_gamma   90.00
#
_symmetry.space_group_name_H-M   'P 1'
#
loop_
_entity.id
_entity.type
_entity.pdbx_description
1 polymer ?
#
loop_
_entity_poly.entity_id
_entity_poly.type
_entity_poly.pdbx_seq_one_letter_code
_entity_poly.pdbx_strand_id
1 'polypeptide(L)' 'MECPVSQAPARPRSPALTLGEIVRSHGHELAGALTPEQGSALAAIAACRPAVLGGHVAKCEQCGEQVHFYNSCRTRSR' A
#
# COMPACT_ATOMS: atom_id res chain seq x y z
N MET A 1 4.27 -29.06 5.74
CA MET A 1 3.35 -27.91 5.95
C MET A 1 3.93 -27.21 7.17
N GLU A 2 4.54 -26.03 7.09
CA GLU A 2 4.01 -24.76 6.56
C GLU A 2 5.10 -23.88 5.92
N CYS A 3 4.71 -23.03 4.97
CA CYS A 3 5.52 -21.91 4.49
C CYS A 3 4.61 -20.68 4.27
N PRO A 4 4.62 -19.68 5.17
CA PRO A 4 3.77 -18.49 5.08
C PRO A 4 4.56 -17.18 4.84
N VAL A 5 5.75 -17.27 4.22
CA VAL A 5 6.76 -16.22 4.00
C VAL A 5 7.54 -15.80 5.28
N SER A 6 8.69 -16.44 5.50
CA SER A 6 9.60 -16.24 6.65
C SER A 6 10.68 -15.18 6.43
N GLN A 7 10.53 -14.23 5.50
CA GLN A 7 11.58 -13.22 5.24
C GLN A 7 11.00 -11.81 5.15
N ALA A 8 11.60 -10.89 5.91
CA ALA A 8 11.36 -9.46 5.79
C ALA A 8 11.83 -8.99 4.39
N PRO A 9 11.05 -8.18 3.67
CA PRO A 9 11.41 -7.78 2.32
C PRO A 9 12.70 -6.94 2.34
N ALA A 10 13.60 -7.22 1.40
CA ALA A 10 14.74 -6.35 1.14
C ALA A 10 14.24 -4.94 0.80
N ARG A 11 14.80 -3.92 1.44
CA ARG A 11 14.43 -2.52 1.22
C ARG A 11 14.67 -2.17 -0.26
N PRO A 12 13.67 -1.65 -1.00
CA PRO A 12 13.86 -1.31 -2.40
C PRO A 12 14.96 -0.25 -2.56
N ARG A 13 15.82 -0.44 -3.57
CA ARG A 13 17.03 0.37 -3.82
C ARG A 13 16.75 1.72 -4.51
N SER A 14 15.49 2.01 -4.82
CA SER A 14 15.04 3.25 -5.48
C SER A 14 13.91 3.87 -4.64
N PRO A 15 13.71 5.21 -4.67
CA PRO A 15 12.51 5.83 -4.09
C PRO A 15 11.33 5.34 -4.91
N ALA A 16 10.72 4.29 -4.41
CA ALA A 16 9.74 3.54 -5.16
C ALA A 16 8.39 4.19 -4.92
N LEU A 17 7.75 4.57 -6.04
CA LEU A 17 6.51 5.34 -6.08
C LEU A 17 5.51 4.76 -5.08
N THR A 18 5.21 5.54 -4.06
CA THR A 18 4.31 5.14 -2.97
C THR A 18 2.88 5.45 -3.37
N LEU A 19 1.93 4.69 -2.83
CA LEU A 19 0.50 4.98 -3.05
C LEU A 19 0.13 6.40 -2.60
N GLY A 20 0.76 6.90 -1.53
CA GLY A 20 0.57 8.27 -1.06
C GLY A 20 1.06 9.33 -2.05
N GLU A 21 2.15 9.07 -2.78
CA GLU A 21 2.62 9.98 -3.85
C GLU A 21 1.65 10.05 -5.01
N ILE A 22 1.13 8.89 -5.45
CA ILE A 22 0.12 8.83 -6.51
C ILE A 22 -1.11 9.65 -6.11
N VAL A 23 -1.61 9.45 -4.89
CA VAL A 23 -2.78 10.19 -4.41
C VAL A 23 -2.51 11.69 -4.28
N ARG A 24 -1.32 12.11 -3.83
CA ARG A 24 -0.97 13.54 -3.79
C ARG A 24 -0.92 14.18 -5.18
N SER A 25 -0.44 13.45 -6.19
CA SER A 25 -0.35 13.96 -7.56
C SER A 25 -1.72 13.97 -8.27
N HIS A 26 -2.51 12.91 -8.12
CA HIS A 26 -3.69 12.65 -8.96
C HIS A 26 -5.03 12.68 -8.19
N GLY A 27 -5.01 12.70 -6.85
CA GLY A 27 -6.23 12.60 -6.05
C GLY A 27 -7.21 13.76 -6.27
N HIS A 28 -6.73 14.91 -6.75
CA HIS A 28 -7.57 16.05 -7.11
C HIS A 28 -8.52 15.76 -8.28
N GLU A 29 -8.16 14.81 -9.16
CA GLU A 29 -9.00 14.41 -10.31
C GLU A 29 -10.28 13.69 -9.86
N LEU A 30 -10.29 13.17 -8.62
CA LEU A 30 -11.45 12.54 -8.01
C LEU A 30 -12.33 13.53 -7.22
N ALA A 31 -11.95 14.81 -7.16
CA ALA A 31 -12.70 15.82 -6.41
C ALA A 31 -14.14 15.95 -6.93
N GLY A 32 -15.11 15.86 -6.03
CA GLY A 32 -16.54 15.95 -6.36
C GLY A 32 -17.21 14.62 -6.74
N ALA A 33 -16.45 13.54 -6.93
CA ALA A 33 -16.98 12.19 -7.19
C ALA A 33 -16.99 11.28 -5.95
N LEU A 34 -16.41 11.75 -4.83
CA LEU A 34 -16.21 10.94 -3.63
C LEU A 34 -17.29 11.21 -2.58
N THR A 35 -17.73 10.17 -1.89
CA THR A 35 -18.46 10.33 -0.62
C THR A 35 -17.53 10.91 0.46
N PRO A 36 -18.08 11.47 1.56
CA PRO A 36 -17.26 11.95 2.67
C PRO A 36 -16.29 10.89 3.22
N GLU A 37 -16.73 9.63 3.32
CA GLU A 37 -15.93 8.52 3.80
C GLU A 37 -14.77 8.21 2.84
N GLN A 38 -15.04 8.24 1.53
CA GLN A 38 -14.03 8.03 0.49
C GLN A 38 -13.01 9.18 0.46
N GLY A 39 -13.46 10.43 0.62
CA GLY A 39 -12.58 11.59 0.75
C GLY A 39 -11.66 11.50 1.97
N SER A 40 -12.19 11.05 3.11
CA SER A 40 -11.40 10.80 4.32
C SER A 40 -10.36 9.69 4.12
N ALA A 41 -10.75 8.59 3.45
CA ALA A 41 -9.81 7.52 3.10
C ALA A 41 -8.70 8.01 2.16
N LEU A 42 -9.05 8.78 1.12
CA LEU A 42 -8.09 9.35 0.17
C LEU A 42 -7.10 10.29 0.88
N ALA A 43 -7.58 11.17 1.76
CA ALA A 43 -6.73 12.06 2.56
C ALA A 43 -5.79 11.28 3.47
N ALA A 44 -6.27 10.20 4.10
CA ALA A 44 -5.42 9.40 4.96
C ALA A 44 -4.35 8.61 4.20
N ILE A 45 -4.66 8.12 2.99
CA ILE A 45 -3.68 7.51 2.09
C ILE A 45 -2.61 8.53 1.67
N ALA A 46 -3.03 9.77 1.35
CA ALA A 46 -2.12 10.86 1.00
C ALA A 46 -1.17 11.24 2.15
N ALA A 47 -1.63 11.17 3.40
CA ALA A 47 -0.87 11.53 4.60
C ALA A 47 0.02 10.39 5.14
N CYS A 48 -0.30 9.13 4.82
CA CYS A 48 0.50 8.00 5.27
C CYS A 48 1.83 7.94 4.49
N ARG A 49 2.83 7.23 5.06
CA ARG A 49 3.99 6.73 4.32
C ARG A 49 3.77 5.24 4.02
N PRO A 50 2.91 4.90 3.04
CA PRO A 50 2.71 3.50 2.69
C PRO A 50 4.01 2.92 2.14
N ALA A 51 4.16 1.60 2.25
CA ALA A 51 5.11 0.89 1.42
C ALA A 51 4.85 1.25 -0.06
N VAL A 52 5.84 1.01 -0.92
CA VAL A 52 5.72 1.12 -2.37
C VAL A 52 4.38 0.56 -2.84
N LEU A 53 3.58 1.38 -3.54
CA LEU A 53 2.24 0.99 -4.02
C LEU A 53 1.24 0.45 -2.96
N GLY A 54 1.49 0.63 -1.66
CA GLY A 54 0.59 0.16 -0.59
C GLY A 54 0.73 -1.33 -0.22
N GLY A 55 1.70 -2.04 -0.79
CA GLY A 55 1.85 -3.48 -0.60
C GLY A 55 3.14 -4.04 -1.17
N HIS A 56 3.33 -5.35 -1.09
CA HIS A 56 4.37 -6.06 -1.83
C HIS A 56 3.99 -7.52 -2.03
N VAL A 57 4.55 -8.12 -3.09
CA VAL A 57 4.51 -9.57 -3.28
C VAL A 57 5.80 -10.13 -2.72
N ALA A 58 5.71 -11.10 -1.82
CA ALA A 58 6.86 -11.87 -1.39
C ALA A 58 6.80 -13.25 -2.03
N LYS A 59 7.94 -13.70 -2.54
CA LYS A 59 8.10 -15.03 -3.12
C LYS A 59 9.05 -15.85 -2.25
N CYS A 60 8.65 -17.05 -1.87
CA CYS A 60 9.55 -17.97 -1.17
C CYS A 60 10.62 -18.50 -2.14
N GLU A 61 11.90 -18.36 -1.79
CA GLU A 61 12.99 -18.87 -2.63
C GLU A 61 13.12 -20.40 -2.60
N GLN A 62 12.59 -21.06 -1.55
CA GLN A 62 12.63 -22.53 -1.43
C GLN A 62 11.47 -23.24 -2.13
N CYS A 63 10.23 -22.75 -1.99
CA CYS A 63 9.04 -23.42 -2.55
C CYS A 63 8.38 -22.68 -3.72
N GLY A 64 8.77 -21.43 -3.99
CA GLY A 64 8.24 -20.63 -5.10
C GLY A 64 6.88 -19.99 -4.86
N GLU A 65 6.21 -20.26 -3.73
CA GLU A 65 4.91 -19.69 -3.36
C GLU A 65 4.96 -18.15 -3.30
N GLN A 66 3.91 -17.49 -3.78
CA GLN A 66 3.78 -16.03 -3.76
C GLN A 66 2.67 -15.61 -2.81
N VAL A 67 2.98 -14.67 -1.91
CA VAL A 67 2.01 -14.10 -0.97
C VAL A 67 1.96 -12.59 -1.13
N HIS A 68 0.75 -12.06 -1.20
CA HIS A 68 0.48 -10.63 -1.29
C HIS A 68 0.33 -10.03 0.11
N PHE A 69 1.17 -9.06 0.43
CA PHE A 69 1.08 -8.28 1.66
C PHE A 69 0.51 -6.90 1.37
N TYR A 70 -0.57 -6.56 2.08
CA TYR A 70 -1.19 -5.25 2.01
C TYR A 70 -0.87 -4.46 3.28
N ASN A 71 -0.38 -3.22 3.12
CA ASN A 71 -0.05 -2.35 4.24
C ASN A 71 -1.19 -1.36 4.45
N SER A 72 -1.89 -1.50 5.57
CA SER A 72 -2.97 -0.56 5.91
C SER A 72 -2.39 0.74 6.46
N CYS A 73 -3.00 1.87 6.07
CA CYS A 73 -2.73 3.17 6.68
C CYS A 73 -3.35 3.30 8.09
N ARG A 74 -3.96 2.22 8.61
CA ARG A 74 -4.69 2.12 9.89
C ARG A 74 -5.76 3.20 10.11
N THR A 75 -6.30 3.75 9.04
CA THR A 75 -7.46 4.64 9.09
C THR A 75 -8.71 3.83 9.42
N ARG A 76 -9.45 4.24 10.45
CA ARG A 76 -10.79 3.72 10.73
C ARG A 76 -11.78 4.82 10.37
N SER A 77 -12.65 4.56 9.39
CA SER A 77 -13.87 5.34 9.21
C SER A 77 -14.69 5.19 10.49
N ARG A 78 -15.01 6.30 11.16
CA ARG A 78 -15.96 6.32 12.27
C ARG A 78 -17.38 6.26 11.74
#